data_AF-A0A1H9FK64-F1
#
_entry.id   AF-A0A1H9FK64-F1
#
_cell.length_a   1.000
_cell.length_b   1.000
_cell.length_c   1.000
_cell.angle_alpha   90.00
_cell.angle_beta   90.00
_cell.angle_gamma   90.00
#
_symmetry.space_group_name_H-M   'P 1'
#
loop_
_entity.id
_entity.type
_entity.pdbx_description
1 polymer ?
#
loop_
_entity_poly.entity_id
_entity_poly.type
_entity_poly.pdbx_seq_one_letter_code
_entity_poly.pdbx_strand_id
1 'polypeptide(L)' 'MLNKVAIVDIAVATNSGQIKTGSMSRTDRMAKYNQLIRIEEELGEAVVYGYKKLR' A
#
# COMPACT_ATOMS: atom_id res chain seq x y z
N MET A 1 -15.44 -6.55 11.85
CA MET A 1 -15.02 -5.92 10.58
C MET A 1 -13.76 -5.09 10.86
N LEU A 2 -12.64 -5.77 11.15
CA LEU A 2 -11.39 -5.09 11.51
C LEU A 2 -10.94 -4.22 10.34
N ASN A 3 -10.57 -2.97 10.62
CA ASN A 3 -10.20 -1.95 9.64
C ASN A 3 -8.90 -2.34 8.93
N LYS A 4 -9.03 -3.22 7.95
CA LYS A 4 -7.92 -3.83 7.23
C LYS A 4 -7.13 -2.84 6.38
N VAL A 5 -7.65 -1.65 6.10
CA VAL A 5 -6.90 -0.62 5.37
C VAL A 5 -5.72 -0.10 6.20
N ALA A 6 -5.84 -0.08 7.54
CA ALA A 6 -4.83 0.46 8.45
C ALA A 6 -3.41 -0.13 8.27
N ILE A 7 -3.28 -1.38 7.83
CA ILE A 7 -1.95 -1.98 7.59
C ILE A 7 -1.22 -1.34 6.39
N VAL A 8 -1.98 -0.77 5.45
CA VAL A 8 -1.43 -0.03 4.29
C VAL A 8 -0.86 1.29 4.79
N ASP A 9 -1.66 2.04 5.55
CA ASP A 9 -1.26 3.34 6.08
C ASP A 9 -0.01 3.19 6.98
N ILE A 10 0.00 2.18 7.86
CA ILE A 10 1.15 1.87 8.72
C ILE A 10 2.39 1.59 7.87
N ALA A 11 2.29 0.72 6.88
CA ALA A 11 3.48 0.30 6.13
C ALA A 11 4.03 1.40 5.20
N VAL A 12 3.18 2.30 4.69
CA VAL A 12 3.64 3.51 3.99
C VAL A 12 4.31 4.45 5.00
N ALA A 13 3.68 4.72 6.13
CA ALA A 13 4.24 5.60 7.16
C ALA A 13 5.58 5.11 7.73
N THR A 14 5.78 3.79 7.84
CA THR A 14 7.04 3.19 8.28
C THR A 14 8.05 2.98 7.14
N ASN A 15 7.73 3.38 5.91
CA ASN A 15 8.54 3.16 4.71
C ASN A 15 9.03 1.69 4.60
N SER A 16 8.13 0.73 4.83
CA SER A 16 8.50 -0.70 4.86
C SER A 16 8.96 -1.25 3.51
N GLY A 17 8.68 -0.54 2.41
CA GLY A 17 9.07 -0.90 1.05
C GLY A 17 8.33 -2.11 0.44
N GLN A 18 7.61 -2.89 1.26
CA GLN A 18 6.88 -4.08 0.84
C GLN A 18 5.76 -4.41 1.83
N ILE A 19 4.63 -4.87 1.31
CA ILE A 19 3.46 -5.27 2.11
C ILE A 19 2.82 -6.48 1.46
N LYS A 20 2.60 -7.55 2.22
CA LYS A 20 1.83 -8.70 1.76
C LYS A 20 0.40 -8.62 2.28
N THR A 21 -0.53 -8.30 1.40
CA THR A 21 -1.94 -8.10 1.76
C THR A 21 -2.88 -9.22 1.28
N GLY A 22 -2.33 -10.27 0.65
CA GLY A 22 -3.05 -11.44 0.13
C GLY A 22 -3.24 -11.42 -1.39
N SER A 23 -4.08 -12.31 -1.94
CA SER A 23 -4.38 -12.34 -3.38
C SER A 23 -5.25 -11.15 -3.80
N MET A 24 -5.15 -10.72 -5.07
CA MET A 24 -6.05 -9.75 -5.71
C MET A 24 -7.44 -10.36 -5.97
N SER A 25 -8.08 -10.83 -4.92
CA SER A 25 -9.38 -11.49 -4.98
C SER A 25 -10.09 -11.16 -3.66
N ARG A 26 -11.38 -10.81 -3.75
CA ARG A 26 -12.27 -10.34 -2.67
C ARG A 26 -12.16 -8.83 -2.38
N THR A 27 -13.32 -8.19 -2.19
CA THR A 27 -13.52 -6.74 -1.99
C THR A 27 -12.66 -6.15 -0.88
N ASP A 28 -12.50 -6.88 0.22
CA ASP A 28 -11.74 -6.46 1.39
C ASP A 28 -10.22 -6.32 1.12
N ARG A 29 -9.69 -7.10 0.16
CA ARG A 29 -8.30 -6.95 -0.31
C ARG A 29 -8.17 -5.84 -1.33
N MET A 30 -9.15 -5.71 -2.24
CA MET A 30 -9.21 -4.58 -3.17
C MET A 30 -9.21 -3.23 -2.45
N ALA A 31 -9.86 -3.12 -1.30
CA ALA A 31 -9.83 -1.91 -0.49
C ALA A 31 -8.40 -1.46 -0.08
N LYS A 32 -7.48 -2.41 0.14
CA LYS A 32 -6.07 -2.11 0.47
C LYS A 32 -5.29 -1.62 -0.74
N TYR A 33 -5.51 -2.22 -1.91
CA TYR A 33 -4.89 -1.76 -3.16
C TYR A 33 -5.41 -0.37 -3.54
N ASN A 34 -6.72 -0.14 -3.42
CA ASN A 34 -7.30 1.18 -3.67
C ASN A 34 -6.79 2.24 -2.69
N GLN A 35 -6.50 1.86 -1.44
CA GLN A 35 -5.86 2.77 -0.50
C GLN A 35 -4.45 3.15 -0.95
N LEU A 36 -3.64 2.20 -1.43
CA LEU A 36 -2.31 2.51 -1.97
C LEU A 36 -2.39 3.51 -3.12
N ILE A 37 -3.37 3.34 -4.02
CA ILE A 37 -3.60 4.27 -5.14
C ILE A 37 -3.97 5.67 -4.62
N ARG A 38 -4.86 5.77 -3.63
CA ARG A 38 -5.23 7.07 -3.03
C ARG A 38 -4.05 7.77 -2.38
N ILE A 39 -3.21 7.02 -1.67
CA ILE A 39 -2.00 7.56 -1.01
C ILE A 39 -0.99 8.04 -2.06
N GLU A 40 -0.83 7.31 -3.16
CA GLU A 40 -0.01 7.74 -4.29
C GLU A 40 -0.53 9.05 -4.89
N GLU A 41 -1.83 9.13 -5.17
CA GLU A 41 -2.48 10.34 -5.70
C GLU A 41 -2.32 11.54 -4.75
N GLU A 42 -2.40 11.32 -3.44
CA GLU A 42 -2.22 12.36 -2.41
C GLU A 42 -0.77 12.86 -2.33
N LEU A 43 0.21 11.97 -2.42
CA LEU A 43 1.63 12.31 -2.32
C LEU A 43 2.21 12.87 -3.63
N GLY A 44 1.61 12.55 -4.77
CA GLY A 44 2.04 13.02 -6.09
C GLY A 44 3.53 12.76 -6.34
N GLU A 45 4.29 13.78 -6.72
CA GLU A 45 5.72 13.66 -7.03
C GLU A 45 6.61 13.33 -5.81
N ALA A 46 6.09 13.43 -4.58
CA ALA A 46 6.85 13.10 -3.37
C ALA A 46 6.95 11.59 -3.11
N VAL A 47 6.17 10.77 -3.83
CA VAL A 47 6.17 9.31 -3.64
C VAL A 47 7.26 8.64 -4.48
N VAL A 48 7.88 7.61 -3.91
CA VAL A 48 8.80 6.73 -4.65
C VAL A 48 8.32 5.30 -4.47
N TYR A 49 8.11 4.62 -5.60
CA TYR A 49 7.80 3.21 -5.59
C TYR A 49 8.96 2.39 -5.04
N GLY A 50 8.67 1.62 -3.99
CA GLY A 50 9.62 0.68 -3.42
C GLY A 50 10.00 -0.36 -4.47
N TYR A 51 11.27 -0.35 -4.86
CA TYR A 51 12.15 -1.45 -5.33
C TYR A 51 13.22 -0.82 -6.24
N LYS A 52 14.37 -0.43 -5.67
CA LYS A 52 15.61 -0.41 -6.46
C LYS A 52 16.05 -1.86 -6.61
N LYS A 53 16.15 -2.34 -7.84
CA LYS A 53 16.68 -3.68 -8.15
C LYS A 53 18.07 -3.80 -7.50
N LEU A 54 18.19 -4.59 -6.45
CA LEU A 54 19.50 -4.99 -5.91
C LEU A 54 20.20 -5.76 -7.03
N ARG A 55 21.36 -5.23 -7.46
CA ARG A 55 22.15 -5.74 -8.58
C ARG A 55 22.85 -7.04 -8.23
#